data_AF-A0A9X9QPF9-F1
#
_entry.id   AF-A0A9X9QPF9-F1
#
_cell.length_a   1.000
_cell.length_b   1.000
_cell.length_c   1.000
_cell.angle_alpha   90.00
_cell.angle_beta   90.00
_cell.angle_gamma   90.00
#
_symmetry.space_group_name_H-M   'P 1'
#
loop_
_entity.id
_entity.type
_entity.pdbx_description
1 polymer ?
#
loop_
_entity_poly.entity_id
_entity_poly.type
_entity_poly.pdbx_seq_one_letter_code
_entity_poly.pdbx_strand_id
1 'polypeptide(L)'
;MKYRFDPQKFRIGMRTFKTGLSVFFVLLLFILFDWDGLQIGALTAVFSLREDLDRTVSFGFSRILGNSIGGLLALVFYFFNALFQQHILVTLILVPILTMLTIMFNVAFNNKSGIIGAVAALLIITLSIPTGQTFIYVISRVFETFCGVFVAILVNADVELIKNRWFKKKSVK
;
A
#
# COMPACT_ATOMS: atom_id res chain seq x y z
N MET A 1 23.53 -17.09 14.55
CA MET A 1 22.84 -16.01 13.81
C MET A 1 21.69 -16.60 12.99
N LYS A 2 20.44 -16.15 13.21
CA LYS A 2 19.23 -16.62 12.51
C LYS A 2 19.17 -16.18 11.03
N TYR A 3 19.95 -15.17 10.66
CA TYR A 3 20.05 -14.65 9.31
C TYR A 3 21.39 -15.09 8.68
N ARG A 4 21.33 -16.01 7.72
CA ARG A 4 22.48 -16.46 6.91
C ARG A 4 22.03 -16.48 5.44
N PHE A 5 22.89 -16.01 4.54
CA PHE A 5 22.61 -16.07 3.11
C PHE A 5 22.73 -17.51 2.61
N ASP A 6 21.72 -17.99 1.91
CA ASP A 6 21.64 -19.33 1.34
C ASP A 6 21.57 -19.19 -0.19
N PRO A 7 22.70 -19.34 -0.92
CA PRO A 7 22.75 -19.15 -2.36
C PRO A 7 21.77 -20.06 -3.13
N GLN A 8 21.44 -21.24 -2.59
CA GLN A 8 20.54 -22.19 -3.26
C GLN A 8 19.09 -21.69 -3.31
N LYS A 9 18.71 -20.80 -2.40
CA LYS A 9 17.38 -20.16 -2.38
C LYS A 9 17.30 -18.89 -3.22
N PHE A 10 18.44 -18.37 -3.70
CA PHE A 10 18.50 -17.17 -4.53
C PHE A 10 18.08 -17.48 -5.98
N ARG A 11 16.78 -17.68 -6.19
CA ARG A 11 16.17 -18.00 -7.48
C ARG A 11 14.89 -17.19 -7.67
N ILE A 12 14.61 -16.81 -8.92
CA ILE A 12 13.40 -16.05 -9.25
C ILE A 12 12.20 -17.00 -9.21
N GLY A 13 11.42 -16.91 -8.14
CA GLY A 13 10.12 -17.56 -8.05
C GLY A 13 9.05 -16.83 -8.84
N MET A 14 7.94 -17.51 -9.15
CA MET A 14 6.81 -16.94 -9.90
C MET A 14 6.25 -15.68 -9.22
N ARG A 15 6.11 -15.70 -7.88
CA ARG A 15 5.68 -14.52 -7.11
C ARG A 15 6.65 -13.35 -7.30
N THR A 16 7.96 -13.59 -7.17
CA THR A 16 8.99 -12.56 -7.36
C THR A 16 8.93 -11.95 -8.76
N PHE A 17 8.74 -12.79 -9.78
CA PHE A 17 8.57 -12.32 -11.16
C PHE A 17 7.32 -11.44 -11.33
N LYS A 18 6.15 -11.92 -10.87
CA LYS A 18 4.89 -11.15 -10.88
C LYS A 18 5.04 -9.81 -10.11
N THR A 19 5.81 -9.79 -9.01
CA THR A 19 6.09 -8.56 -8.26
C THR A 19 6.89 -7.57 -9.09
N GLY A 20 8.00 -8.00 -9.71
CA GLY A 20 8.79 -7.14 -10.59
C GLY A 20 7.96 -6.59 -11.76
N LEU A 21 7.11 -7.43 -12.35
CA LEU A 21 6.21 -7.02 -13.44
C LEU A 21 5.15 -6.01 -12.96
N SER A 22 4.59 -6.19 -11.76
CA SER A 22 3.64 -5.23 -11.17
C SER A 22 4.31 -3.87 -10.93
N VAL A 23 5.52 -3.86 -10.39
CA VAL A 23 6.28 -2.62 -10.19
C VAL A 23 6.55 -1.95 -11.53
N PHE A 24 7.01 -2.69 -12.54
CA PHE A 24 7.22 -2.16 -13.89
C PHE A 24 5.97 -1.44 -14.43
N PHE A 25 4.79 -2.07 -14.35
CA PHE A 25 3.56 -1.46 -14.83
C PHE A 25 3.12 -0.25 -14.01
N VAL A 26 3.29 -0.26 -12.69
CA VAL A 26 3.03 0.93 -11.88
C VAL A 26 3.95 2.08 -12.30
N LEU A 27 5.25 1.82 -12.45
CA LEU A 27 6.21 2.84 -12.88
C LEU A 27 5.85 3.39 -14.26
N LEU A 28 5.59 2.51 -15.23
CA LEU A 28 5.22 2.88 -16.59
C LEU A 28 3.96 3.76 -16.59
N LEU A 29 2.93 3.37 -15.83
CA LEU A 29 1.67 4.09 -15.77
C LEU A 29 1.86 5.48 -15.16
N PHE A 30 2.52 5.58 -14.02
CA PHE A 30 2.72 6.87 -13.33
C PHE A 30 3.60 7.82 -14.14
N ILE A 31 4.64 7.31 -14.81
CA ILE A 31 5.50 8.12 -15.68
C ILE A 31 4.74 8.60 -16.92
N LEU A 32 3.90 7.74 -17.52
CA LEU A 32 3.15 8.10 -18.74
C LEU A 32 2.11 9.19 -18.48
N PHE A 33 1.48 9.17 -17.31
CA PHE A 33 0.42 10.11 -16.93
C PHE A 33 0.91 11.27 -16.05
N ASP A 34 2.22 11.35 -15.77
CA ASP A 34 2.84 12.36 -14.90
C ASP A 34 2.16 12.44 -13.52
N TRP A 35 1.91 11.27 -12.91
CA TRP A 35 1.28 11.18 -11.59
C TRP A 35 2.31 11.15 -10.46
N ASP A 36 2.04 11.91 -9.41
CA ASP A 36 2.80 11.89 -8.17
C ASP A 36 2.67 10.56 -7.42
N GLY A 37 3.59 10.34 -6.47
CA GLY A 37 3.45 9.22 -5.53
C GLY A 37 3.83 7.84 -6.08
N LEU A 38 4.66 7.82 -7.13
CA LEU A 38 5.29 6.65 -7.73
C LEU A 38 5.77 5.60 -6.70
N GLN A 39 6.42 6.06 -5.64
CA GLN A 39 6.97 5.22 -4.57
C GLN A 39 5.86 4.44 -3.83
N ILE A 40 4.72 5.08 -3.58
CA ILE A 40 3.60 4.51 -2.83
C ILE A 40 2.82 3.54 -3.68
N GLY A 41 2.57 3.89 -4.95
CA GLY A 41 2.00 2.97 -5.91
C GLY A 41 2.83 1.69 -6.02
N ALA A 42 4.15 1.83 -6.19
CA ALA A 42 5.05 0.69 -6.36
C ALA A 42 5.12 -0.19 -5.09
N LEU A 43 5.29 0.41 -3.92
CA LEU A 43 5.27 -0.31 -2.64
C LEU A 43 3.93 -1.01 -2.42
N THR A 44 2.83 -0.37 -2.78
CA THR A 44 1.51 -0.96 -2.65
C THR A 44 1.34 -2.17 -3.57
N ALA A 45 1.85 -2.12 -4.80
CA ALA A 45 1.84 -3.28 -5.68
C ALA A 45 2.66 -4.44 -5.09
N VAL A 46 3.86 -4.17 -4.58
CA VAL A 46 4.70 -5.20 -3.93
C VAL A 46 4.00 -5.82 -2.73
N PHE A 47 3.40 -5.00 -1.88
CA PHE A 47 2.75 -5.47 -0.67
C PHE A 47 1.42 -6.15 -0.90
N SER A 48 0.70 -5.80 -1.97
CA SER A 48 -0.61 -6.40 -2.26
C SER A 48 -0.45 -7.74 -2.95
N LEU A 49 0.62 -7.93 -3.75
CA LEU A 49 0.84 -9.18 -4.45
C LEU A 49 1.07 -10.36 -3.48
N ARG A 50 0.29 -11.42 -3.66
CA ARG A 50 0.39 -12.70 -2.96
C ARG A 50 0.56 -13.83 -3.97
N GLU A 51 0.70 -15.05 -3.47
CA GLU A 51 0.86 -16.24 -4.32
C GLU A 51 -0.42 -16.51 -5.14
N ASP A 52 -1.57 -16.36 -4.48
CA ASP A 52 -2.91 -16.59 -5.04
C ASP A 52 -3.65 -15.26 -5.29
N LEU A 53 -4.54 -15.26 -6.29
CA LEU A 53 -5.34 -14.09 -6.64
C LEU A 53 -6.27 -13.64 -5.50
N ASP A 54 -7.02 -14.55 -4.88
CA ASP A 54 -7.97 -14.22 -3.80
C ASP A 54 -7.27 -13.53 -2.62
N ARG A 55 -6.08 -14.03 -2.27
CA ARG A 55 -5.24 -13.43 -1.23
C ARG A 55 -4.73 -12.06 -1.65
N THR A 56 -4.39 -11.87 -2.93
CA THR A 56 -3.96 -10.58 -3.47
C THR A 56 -5.08 -9.55 -3.40
N VAL A 57 -6.29 -9.94 -3.78
CA VAL A 57 -7.49 -9.10 -3.71
C VAL A 57 -7.80 -8.73 -2.25
N SER A 58 -7.88 -9.72 -1.36
CA SER A 58 -8.15 -9.49 0.07
C SER A 58 -7.11 -8.57 0.73
N PHE A 59 -5.82 -8.82 0.49
CA PHE A 59 -4.75 -7.95 1.01
C PHE A 59 -4.75 -6.56 0.37
N GLY A 60 -5.08 -6.46 -0.91
CA GLY A 60 -5.19 -5.18 -1.61
C GLY A 60 -6.28 -4.29 -1.03
N PHE A 61 -7.49 -4.81 -0.86
CA PHE A 61 -8.59 -4.08 -0.22
C PHE A 61 -8.27 -3.69 1.21
N SER A 62 -7.62 -4.60 1.96
CA SER A 62 -7.13 -4.32 3.30
C SER A 62 -6.20 -3.10 3.34
N ARG A 63 -5.35 -2.92 2.32
CA ARG A 63 -4.49 -1.72 2.21
C ARG A 63 -5.29 -0.47 1.85
N ILE A 64 -6.22 -0.53 0.91
CA ILE A 64 -7.04 0.64 0.53
C ILE A 64 -7.81 1.15 1.75
N LEU A 65 -8.47 0.26 2.50
CA LEU A 65 -9.19 0.62 3.72
C LEU A 65 -8.23 1.18 4.78
N GLY A 66 -7.10 0.53 5.01
CA GLY A 66 -6.11 0.97 5.99
C GLY A 66 -5.56 2.36 5.68
N ASN A 67 -5.12 2.59 4.44
CA ASN A 67 -4.58 3.87 3.98
C ASN A 67 -5.64 4.98 4.08
N SER A 68 -6.91 4.67 3.81
CA SER A 68 -8.02 5.60 3.96
C SER A 68 -8.25 5.99 5.42
N ILE A 69 -8.24 5.04 6.35
CA ILE A 69 -8.35 5.32 7.80
C ILE A 69 -7.19 6.21 8.27
N GLY A 70 -5.95 5.87 7.90
CA GLY A 70 -4.77 6.66 8.26
C GLY A 70 -4.80 8.06 7.68
N GLY A 71 -5.23 8.21 6.42
CA GLY A 71 -5.40 9.50 5.75
C GLY A 71 -6.48 10.37 6.39
N LEU A 72 -7.63 9.79 6.74
CA LEU A 72 -8.71 10.50 7.44
C LEU A 72 -8.27 11.01 8.82
N LEU A 73 -7.58 10.18 9.60
CA LEU A 73 -7.05 10.60 10.90
C LEU A 73 -5.92 11.63 10.77
N ALA A 74 -5.16 11.62 9.68
CA ALA A 74 -4.22 12.68 9.38
C ALA A 74 -4.93 14.02 9.10
N LEU A 75 -6.09 14.02 8.45
CA LEU A 75 -6.88 15.25 8.30
C LEU A 75 -7.32 15.81 9.67
N VAL A 76 -7.72 14.93 10.60
CA VAL A 76 -8.04 15.33 11.98
C VAL A 76 -6.82 15.95 12.65
N PHE A 77 -5.63 15.35 12.50
CA PHE A 77 -4.38 15.95 13.01
C PHE A 77 -4.18 17.37 12.48
N TYR A 78 -4.27 17.57 11.17
CA TYR A 78 -4.04 18.87 10.55
C TYR A 78 -5.05 19.92 10.98
N PHE A 79 -6.31 19.53 11.19
CA PHE A 79 -7.33 20.42 11.73
C PHE A 79 -6.91 20.99 13.10
N PHE A 80 -6.51 20.13 14.04
CA PHE A 80 -6.03 20.59 15.35
C PHE A 80 -4.70 21.34 15.25
N ASN A 81 -3.78 20.88 14.41
CA ASN A 81 -2.49 21.53 14.20
C ASN A 81 -2.66 22.98 13.70
N ALA A 82 -3.63 23.22 12.80
CA ALA A 82 -3.99 24.56 12.34
C ALA A 82 -4.60 25.43 13.45
N LEU A 83 -5.49 24.89 14.29
CA LEU A 83 -6.11 25.62 15.40
C LEU A 83 -5.08 26.12 16.44
N PHE A 84 -4.02 25.35 16.67
CA PHE A 84 -2.98 25.65 17.64
C PHE A 84 -1.69 26.20 17.01
N GLN A 85 -1.78 26.80 15.81
CA GLN A 85 -0.66 27.48 15.14
C GLN A 85 0.62 26.63 15.04
N GLN A 86 0.45 25.33 14.77
CA GLN A 86 1.56 24.37 14.59
C GLN A 86 2.45 24.18 15.83
N HIS A 87 1.88 24.37 17.02
CA HIS A 87 2.61 24.15 18.27
C HIS A 87 3.09 22.70 18.40
N ILE A 88 4.38 22.51 18.75
CA ILE A 88 5.03 21.20 18.80
C ILE A 88 4.33 20.18 19.72
N LEU A 89 3.70 20.65 20.80
CA LEU A 89 2.94 19.79 21.72
C LEU A 89 1.75 19.11 21.05
N VAL A 90 1.13 19.72 20.04
CA VAL A 90 0.06 19.07 19.28
C VAL A 90 0.61 17.84 18.56
N THR A 91 1.76 17.95 17.91
CA THR A 91 2.44 16.79 17.30
C THR A 91 2.80 15.73 18.33
N LEU A 92 3.43 16.13 19.44
CA LEU A 92 3.88 15.19 20.48
C LEU A 92 2.75 14.41 21.15
N ILE A 93 1.58 15.04 21.34
CA ILE A 93 0.45 14.42 22.03
C ILE A 93 -0.48 13.71 21.02
N LEU A 94 -0.82 14.39 19.93
CA LEU A 94 -1.89 13.93 19.03
C LEU A 94 -1.42 12.81 18.09
N VAL A 95 -0.17 12.80 17.63
CA VAL A 95 0.34 11.74 16.75
C VAL A 95 0.30 10.35 17.42
N PRO A 96 0.77 10.16 18.67
CA PRO A 96 0.62 8.89 19.38
C PRO A 96 -0.85 8.49 19.58
N ILE A 97 -1.71 9.43 19.97
CA ILE A 97 -3.15 9.18 20.18
C ILE A 97 -3.81 8.72 18.88
N LEU A 98 -3.58 9.44 17.78
CA LEU A 98 -4.12 9.10 16.47
C LEU A 98 -3.55 7.78 15.93
N THR A 99 -2.30 7.46 16.27
CA THR A 99 -1.71 6.15 15.94
C THR A 99 -2.46 5.02 16.65
N MET A 100 -2.70 5.15 17.95
CA MET A 100 -3.50 4.19 18.71
C MET A 100 -4.92 4.06 18.15
N LEU A 101 -5.57 5.20 17.84
CA LEU A 101 -6.89 5.20 17.20
C LEU A 101 -6.88 4.54 15.83
N THR A 102 -5.87 4.78 15.00
CA THR A 102 -5.71 4.15 13.68
C THR A 102 -5.68 2.63 13.81
N ILE A 103 -4.93 2.12 14.80
CA ILE A 103 -4.87 0.68 15.10
C ILE A 103 -6.25 0.18 15.54
N MET A 104 -6.89 0.87 16.50
CA MET A 104 -8.20 0.48 17.03
C MET A 104 -9.28 0.43 15.94
N PHE A 105 -9.34 1.43 15.05
CA PHE A 105 -10.27 1.43 13.92
C PHE A 105 -10.01 0.25 12.99
N ASN A 106 -8.76 -0.02 12.62
CA ASN A 106 -8.44 -1.17 11.77
C ASN A 106 -8.82 -2.50 12.44
N VAL A 107 -8.60 -2.64 13.76
CA VAL A 107 -9.03 -3.84 14.50
C VAL A 107 -10.56 -3.94 14.51
N ALA A 108 -11.29 -2.85 14.73
CA ALA A 108 -12.75 -2.81 14.73
C ALA A 108 -13.35 -3.18 13.37
N PHE A 109 -12.70 -2.80 12.27
CA PHE A 109 -13.07 -3.22 10.90
C PHE A 109 -12.56 -4.62 10.51
N ASN A 110 -11.99 -5.39 11.46
CA ASN A 110 -11.35 -6.68 11.20
C ASN A 110 -10.22 -6.62 10.14
N ASN A 111 -9.60 -5.46 9.99
CA ASN A 111 -8.58 -5.16 8.99
C ASN A 111 -7.14 -5.29 9.54
N LYS A 112 -6.84 -6.38 10.25
CA LYS A 112 -5.55 -6.56 10.94
C LYS A 112 -4.34 -6.49 10.01
N SER A 113 -4.46 -7.02 8.79
CA SER A 113 -3.41 -6.96 7.76
C SER A 113 -3.13 -5.54 7.24
N GLY A 114 -4.08 -4.60 7.42
CA GLY A 114 -3.98 -3.23 6.94
C GLY A 114 -3.34 -2.26 7.94
N ILE A 115 -3.17 -2.68 9.21
CA ILE A 115 -2.70 -1.81 10.31
C ILE A 115 -1.38 -1.11 9.97
N ILE A 116 -0.37 -1.85 9.48
CA ILE A 116 0.94 -1.28 9.15
C ILE A 116 0.80 -0.23 8.04
N GLY A 117 -0.01 -0.50 7.02
CA GLY A 117 -0.29 0.45 5.95
C GLY A 117 -1.00 1.70 6.46
N ALA A 118 -2.00 1.53 7.31
CA ALA A 118 -2.77 2.62 7.90
C ALA A 118 -1.90 3.55 8.76
N VAL A 119 -1.09 2.97 9.66
CA VAL A 119 -0.19 3.74 10.52
C VAL A 119 0.90 4.41 9.68
N ALA A 120 1.46 3.75 8.67
CA ALA A 120 2.41 4.39 7.77
C ALA A 120 1.80 5.58 7.02
N ALA A 121 0.55 5.46 6.56
CA ALA A 121 -0.16 6.57 5.93
C ALA A 121 -0.31 7.76 6.87
N LEU A 122 -0.80 7.52 8.10
CA LEU A 122 -0.92 8.57 9.12
C LEU A 122 0.42 9.26 9.36
N LEU A 123 1.48 8.49 9.65
CA LEU A 123 2.77 9.05 10.05
C LEU A 123 3.46 9.79 8.90
N ILE A 124 3.43 9.26 7.67
CA ILE A 124 4.01 9.95 6.52
C ILE A 124 3.26 11.26 6.27
N ILE A 125 1.94 11.25 6.33
CA ILE A 125 1.14 12.44 6.04
C ILE A 125 1.36 13.50 7.13
N THR A 126 1.35 13.10 8.40
CA THR A 126 1.47 14.04 9.53
C THR A 126 2.89 14.55 9.78
N LEU A 127 3.92 13.78 9.44
CA LEU A 127 5.32 14.12 9.76
C LEU A 127 6.15 14.57 8.55
N SER A 128 5.68 14.38 7.31
CA SER A 128 6.47 14.69 6.10
C SER A 128 5.93 15.81 5.22
N ILE A 129 4.73 16.37 5.48
CA ILE A 129 4.10 17.34 4.56
C ILE A 129 4.09 18.76 5.16
N PRO A 130 4.49 19.80 4.40
CA PRO A 130 4.28 21.20 4.76
C PRO A 130 2.79 21.54 4.88
N THR A 131 2.47 22.41 5.84
CA THR A 131 1.11 22.89 6.09
C THR A 131 0.58 23.69 4.88
N GLY A 132 -0.41 23.12 4.17
CA GLY A 132 -1.09 23.83 3.06
C GLY A 132 -1.69 22.95 1.95
N GLN A 133 -1.17 21.74 1.73
CA GLN A 133 -1.63 20.83 0.65
C GLN A 133 -2.22 19.50 1.16
N THR A 134 -2.49 19.40 2.47
CA THR A 134 -2.82 18.13 3.13
C THR A 134 -4.01 17.40 2.51
N PHE A 135 -5.09 18.11 2.17
CA PHE A 135 -6.29 17.46 1.63
C PHE A 135 -6.03 16.79 0.29
N ILE A 136 -5.41 17.53 -0.65
CA ILE A 136 -5.03 17.00 -1.97
C ILE A 136 -4.11 15.80 -1.79
N TYR A 137 -3.13 15.91 -0.89
CA TYR A 137 -2.19 14.82 -0.64
C TYR A 137 -2.83 13.55 -0.07
N VAL A 138 -3.79 13.69 0.86
CA VAL A 138 -4.53 12.53 1.39
C VAL A 138 -5.29 11.81 0.28
N ILE A 139 -5.92 12.55 -0.62
CA ILE A 139 -6.60 11.99 -1.79
C ILE A 139 -5.60 11.30 -2.71
N SER A 140 -4.47 11.95 -3.03
CA SER A 140 -3.39 11.35 -3.83
C SER A 140 -2.92 10.04 -3.21
N ARG A 141 -2.75 9.98 -1.88
CA ARG A 141 -2.30 8.76 -1.19
C ARG A 141 -3.28 7.59 -1.31
N VAL A 142 -4.58 7.85 -1.21
CA VAL A 142 -5.60 6.82 -1.41
C VAL A 142 -5.60 6.37 -2.87
N PHE A 143 -5.50 7.31 -3.80
CA PHE A 143 -5.44 7.06 -5.24
C PHE A 143 -4.21 6.23 -5.64
N GLU A 144 -3.01 6.62 -5.21
CA GLU A 144 -1.74 5.92 -5.45
C GLU A 144 -1.81 4.47 -4.97
N THR A 145 -2.38 4.27 -3.77
CA THR A 145 -2.59 2.95 -3.18
C THR A 145 -3.58 2.13 -4.02
N PHE A 146 -4.68 2.74 -4.44
CA PHE A 146 -5.66 2.11 -5.31
C PHE A 146 -5.02 1.65 -6.63
N CYS A 147 -4.25 2.51 -7.30
CA CYS A 147 -3.55 2.16 -8.54
C CYS A 147 -2.57 1.00 -8.33
N GLY A 148 -1.77 1.03 -7.25
CA GLY A 148 -0.85 -0.05 -6.92
C GLY A 148 -1.56 -1.39 -6.67
N VAL A 149 -2.68 -1.38 -5.94
CA VAL A 149 -3.52 -2.58 -5.71
C VAL A 149 -4.09 -3.09 -7.03
N PHE A 150 -4.63 -2.20 -7.85
CA PHE A 150 -5.26 -2.54 -9.11
C PHE A 150 -4.27 -3.22 -10.06
N VAL A 151 -3.09 -2.64 -10.26
CA VAL A 151 -2.03 -3.23 -11.09
C VAL A 151 -1.58 -4.59 -10.54
N ALA A 152 -1.43 -4.74 -9.23
CA ALA A 152 -1.07 -6.03 -8.63
C ALA A 152 -2.12 -7.12 -8.85
N ILE A 153 -3.40 -6.78 -8.76
CA ILE A 153 -4.50 -7.72 -9.04
C ILE A 153 -4.49 -8.13 -10.52
N LEU A 154 -4.38 -7.17 -11.44
CA LEU A 154 -4.34 -7.44 -12.88
C LEU A 154 -3.17 -8.36 -13.24
N VAL A 155 -1.95 -8.01 -12.82
CA VAL A 155 -0.76 -8.83 -13.11
C VAL A 155 -0.89 -10.23 -12.53
N ASN A 156 -1.46 -10.37 -11.33
CA ASN A 156 -1.62 -11.69 -10.73
C ASN A 156 -2.62 -12.54 -11.53
N ALA A 157 -3.76 -11.96 -11.88
CA ALA A 157 -4.82 -12.61 -12.65
C ALA A 157 -4.33 -13.03 -14.05
N ASP A 158 -3.70 -12.12 -14.78
CA ASP A 158 -3.24 -12.38 -16.15
C ASP A 158 -2.20 -13.50 -16.20
N VAL A 159 -1.20 -13.45 -15.31
CA VAL A 159 -0.16 -14.48 -15.26
C VAL A 159 -0.73 -15.83 -14.83
N GLU A 160 -1.72 -15.86 -13.92
CA GLU A 160 -2.40 -17.08 -13.51
C GLU A 160 -3.25 -17.68 -14.64
N LEU A 161 -3.98 -16.85 -15.39
CA LEU A 161 -4.73 -17.25 -16.57
C LEU A 161 -3.81 -17.83 -17.66
N ILE A 162 -2.70 -17.15 -17.96
CA ILE A 162 -1.71 -17.61 -18.95
C ILE A 162 -1.13 -18.96 -18.54
N LYS A 163 -0.73 -19.10 -17.27
CA LYS A 163 -0.22 -20.34 -16.70
C LYS A 163 -1.23 -21.48 -16.89
N ASN A 164 -2.48 -21.27 -16.49
CA ASN A 164 -3.53 -22.28 -16.56
C ASN A 164 -3.84 -22.70 -18.01
N ARG A 165 -3.87 -21.75 -18.95
CA ARG A 165 -4.03 -22.05 -20.38
C ARG A 165 -2.86 -22.88 -20.93
N TRP A 166 -1.63 -22.58 -20.51
CA TRP A 166 -0.44 -23.28 -20.97
C TRP A 166 -0.39 -24.73 -20.47
N PHE A 167 -0.75 -24.98 -19.21
CA PHE A 167 -0.83 -26.33 -18.66
C PHE A 167 -2.00 -27.14 -19.26
N LYS A 168 -3.17 -26.53 -19.47
CA LYS A 168 -4.32 -27.20 -20.11
C LYS A 168 -4.00 -27.61 -21.56
N LYS A 169 -3.24 -26.82 -22.30
CA LYS A 169 -2.77 -27.18 -23.66
C LYS A 169 -1.78 -28.36 -23.66
N LYS A 170 -1.08 -28.59 -22.54
CA LYS A 170 -0.08 -29.66 -22.39
C LYS A 170 -0.66 -30.99 -21.95
N SER A 171 -1.85 -31.02 -21.34
CA SER A 171 -2.54 -32.27 -20.95
C SER A 171 -3.48 -32.82 -22.03
N VAL A 172 -3.65 -32.11 -23.14
CA VAL A 172 -4.47 -32.51 -24.30
C VAL A 172 -3.60 -33.01 -25.46
N LYS A 173 -2.27 -33.05 -25.27
CA LYS A 173 -1.31 -33.75 -26.12
C LYS A 173 -0.82 -34.99 -25.39
#